data_AF-A0A563C754-F1
#
_entry.id   AF-A0A563C754-F1
#
_cell.length_a   1.000
_cell.length_b   1.000
_cell.length_c   1.000
_cell.angle_alpha   90.00
_cell.angle_beta   90.00
_cell.angle_gamma   90.00
#
_symmetry.space_group_name_H-M   'P 1'
#
loop_
_entity.id
_entity.type
_entity.pdbx_description
1 polymer ?
#
loop_
_entity_poly.entity_id
_entity_poly.type
_entity_poly.pdbx_seq_one_letter_code
_entity_poly.pdbx_strand_id
1 'polypeptide(L)'
;MVFGNELAASNIKVKKFSTRQQVEEKDGWFNGRFNVEKIVHETPEDAHFLVCGSLPFVRDVWQKLSAAGVSELKISTETFFEQ
;
A
#
# COMPACT_ATOMS: atom_id res chain seq x y z
N MET A 1 18.91 6.31 -1.56
CA MET A 1 17.62 5.97 -2.22
C MET A 1 17.61 6.71 -3.54
N VAL A 2 17.30 6.06 -4.66
CA VAL A 2 17.09 6.77 -5.93
C VAL A 2 15.88 7.70 -5.71
N PHE A 3 15.97 8.96 -6.16
CA PHE A 3 14.98 10.02 -5.95
C PHE A 3 14.78 10.51 -4.50
N GLY A 4 15.76 10.37 -3.62
CA GLY A 4 15.63 10.79 -2.21
C GLY A 4 15.35 12.28 -2.01
N ASN A 5 15.95 13.15 -2.83
CA ASN A 5 15.79 14.60 -2.73
C ASN A 5 14.42 15.04 -3.26
N GLU A 6 13.99 14.43 -4.35
CA GLU A 6 12.70 14.65 -5.00
C GLU A 6 11.56 14.19 -4.08
N LEU A 7 11.74 13.05 -3.41
CA LEU A 7 10.78 12.56 -2.42
C LEU A 7 10.70 13.53 -1.22
N ALA A 8 11.83 14.01 -0.71
CA ALA A 8 11.88 14.96 0.39
C ALA A 8 11.24 16.32 0.05
N ALA A 9 11.29 16.73 -1.23
CA ALA A 9 10.63 17.93 -1.73
C ALA A 9 9.14 17.73 -2.07
N SER A 10 8.64 16.49 -2.01
CA SER A 10 7.26 16.15 -2.33
C SER A 10 6.38 16.02 -1.07
N ASN A 11 5.06 16.03 -1.25
CA ASN A 11 4.09 15.72 -0.18
C ASN A 11 3.81 14.21 -0.04
N ILE A 12 4.68 13.35 -0.59
CA ILE A 12 4.49 11.90 -0.60
C ILE A 12 4.98 11.32 0.73
N LYS A 13 4.12 10.53 1.37
CA LYS A 13 4.47 9.75 2.56
C LYS A 13 4.71 8.30 2.17
N VAL A 14 5.88 7.76 2.51
CA VAL A 14 6.25 6.37 2.19
C VAL A 14 6.32 5.55 3.46
N LYS A 15 5.55 4.46 3.52
CA LYS A 15 5.59 3.44 4.57
C LYS A 15 6.06 2.11 3.96
N LYS A 16 6.94 1.39 4.65
CA LYS A 16 7.61 0.16 4.18
C LYS A 16 7.32 -0.96 5.18
N PHE A 17 6.94 -2.13 4.69
CA PHE A 17 6.50 -3.26 5.52
C PHE A 17 7.29 -4.51 5.15
N SER A 18 7.94 -5.14 6.15
CA SER A 18 8.70 -6.38 5.95
C SER A 18 8.02 -7.56 6.63
N THR A 19 7.61 -8.57 5.86
CA THR A 19 6.99 -9.79 6.38
C THR A 19 7.98 -10.95 6.61
N ARG A 20 9.21 -10.84 6.12
CA ARG A 20 10.21 -11.93 6.17
C ARG A 20 11.42 -11.61 7.04
N GLN A 21 11.88 -10.36 7.00
CA GLN A 21 13.05 -9.91 7.76
C GLN A 21 12.61 -9.02 8.90
N GLN A 22 13.24 -9.18 10.06
CA GLN A 22 13.11 -8.23 11.16
C GLN A 22 13.86 -6.96 10.79
N VAL A 23 13.16 -5.84 10.76
CA VAL A 23 13.69 -4.51 10.47
C VAL A 23 13.62 -3.65 11.72
N GLU A 24 14.56 -2.72 11.84
CA GLU A 24 14.44 -1.64 12.82
C GLU A 24 13.31 -0.71 12.39
N GLU A 25 12.33 -0.49 13.28
CA GLU A 25 11.14 0.32 12.99
C GLU A 25 11.43 1.82 13.05
N LYS A 26 12.19 2.30 12.07
CA LYS A 26 12.55 3.71 11.87
C LYS A 26 12.35 4.13 10.42
N ASP A 27 12.28 5.43 10.15
CA ASP A 27 12.19 5.98 8.78
C ASP A 27 11.04 5.38 7.94
N GLY A 28 9.91 5.12 8.60
CA GLY A 28 8.70 4.55 8.01
C GLY A 28 8.77 3.05 7.73
N TRP A 29 9.75 2.33 8.31
CA TRP A 29 9.79 0.87 8.30
C TRP A 29 8.94 0.28 9.43
N PHE A 30 8.26 -0.82 9.12
CA PHE A 30 7.42 -1.58 10.03
C PHE A 30 7.62 -3.08 9.81
N ASN A 31 7.57 -3.87 10.89
CA ASN A 31 7.54 -5.32 10.79
C ASN A 31 6.11 -5.82 10.50
N GLY A 32 6.02 -6.93 9.77
CA GLY A 32 4.75 -7.56 9.41
C GLY A 32 4.10 -7.00 8.15
N ARG A 33 2.82 -7.32 7.97
CA ARG A 33 2.00 -6.87 6.83
C ARG A 33 1.27 -5.57 7.20
N PHE A 34 1.13 -4.66 6.24
CA PHE A 34 0.30 -3.47 6.42
C PHE A 34 -1.17 -3.84 6.69
N ASN A 35 -1.84 -3.00 7.47
CA ASN A 35 -3.27 -3.13 7.76
C ASN A 35 -4.06 -2.21 6.81
N VAL A 36 -4.82 -2.82 5.89
CA VAL A 36 -5.63 -2.10 4.89
C VAL A 36 -6.72 -1.26 5.54
N GLU A 37 -7.43 -1.80 6.53
CA GLU A 37 -8.51 -1.09 7.23
C GLU A 37 -7.97 0.18 7.89
N LYS A 38 -6.81 0.09 8.57
CA LYS A 38 -6.15 1.25 9.16
C LYS A 38 -5.77 2.29 8.10
N ILE A 39 -5.27 1.85 6.95
CA ILE A 39 -4.91 2.76 5.84
C ILE A 39 -6.16 3.50 5.35
N VAL A 40 -7.27 2.79 5.12
CA VAL A 40 -8.53 3.40 4.66
C VAL A 40 -9.04 4.47 5.64
N HIS A 41 -8.96 4.19 6.95
CA HIS A 41 -9.36 5.17 7.99
C HIS A 41 -8.43 6.40 8.07
N GLU A 42 -7.16 6.26 7.70
CA GLU A 42 -6.19 7.37 7.69
C GLU A 42 -6.20 8.18 6.39
N THR A 43 -6.89 7.70 5.35
CA THR A 43 -6.97 8.35 4.03
C THR A 43 -8.27 9.16 3.85
N PRO A 44 -8.24 10.26 3.08
CA PRO A 44 -9.45 10.99 2.70
C PRO A 44 -10.49 10.10 1.99
N GLU A 45 -11.77 10.40 2.16
CA GLU A 45 -12.87 9.62 1.58
C GLU A 45 -12.85 9.60 0.04
N ASP A 46 -12.32 10.63 -0.60
CA ASP A 46 -12.18 10.77 -2.05
C ASP A 46 -10.87 10.16 -2.62
N ALA A 47 -10.07 9.51 -1.78
CA ALA A 47 -8.83 8.88 -2.21
C ALA A 47 -9.06 7.77 -3.23
N HIS A 48 -8.15 7.68 -4.21
CA HIS A 48 -8.09 6.61 -5.19
C HIS A 48 -6.97 5.63 -4.84
N PHE A 49 -7.27 4.34 -4.79
CA PHE A 49 -6.32 3.29 -4.41
C PHE A 49 -5.72 2.64 -5.64
N LEU A 50 -4.39 2.64 -5.71
CA LEU A 50 -3.63 1.96 -6.76
C LEU A 50 -2.96 0.73 -6.13
N VAL A 51 -3.24 -0.46 -6.66
CA VAL A 51 -2.70 -1.72 -6.13
C VAL A 51 -1.97 -2.48 -7.23
N CYS A 52 -0.68 -2.73 -7.02
CA CYS A 52 0.14 -3.46 -7.97
C CYS A 52 0.93 -4.58 -7.28
N GLY A 53 1.04 -5.75 -7.92
CA GLY A 53 1.82 -6.88 -7.41
C GLY A 53 1.40 -8.22 -8.00
N SER A 54 1.70 -9.31 -7.30
CA SER A 54 1.28 -10.66 -7.71
C SER A 54 -0.24 -10.82 -7.59
N LEU A 55 -0.82 -11.73 -8.40
CA LEU A 55 -2.27 -11.97 -8.40
C LEU A 55 -2.84 -12.28 -6.98
N PRO A 56 -2.23 -13.14 -6.15
CA PRO A 56 -2.73 -13.38 -4.79
C PRO A 56 -2.67 -12.13 -3.90
N PHE A 57 -1.64 -11.29 -4.08
CA PHE A 57 -1.48 -10.06 -3.32
C PHE A 57 -2.55 -9.03 -3.71
N VAL A 58 -2.71 -8.76 -5.01
CA VAL A 58 -3.71 -7.81 -5.51
C VAL A 58 -5.11 -8.24 -5.10
N ARG A 59 -5.43 -9.54 -5.23
CA ARG A 59 -6.73 -10.07 -4.80
C ARG A 59 -6.99 -9.88 -3.30
N ASP A 60 -6.01 -10.18 -2.44
CA ASP A 60 -6.14 -10.00 -0.99
C ASP A 60 -6.37 -8.52 -0.62
N VAL A 61 -5.60 -7.60 -1.20
CA VAL A 61 -5.72 -6.18 -0.91
C VAL A 61 -7.03 -5.62 -1.44
N TRP A 62 -7.44 -6.00 -2.66
CA TRP A 62 -8.72 -5.61 -3.24
C TRP A 62 -9.89 -6.05 -2.35
N GLN A 63 -9.92 -7.31 -1.90
CA GLN A 63 -10.97 -7.81 -1.01
C GLN A 63 -11.04 -7.03 0.30
N LYS A 64 -9.88 -6.67 0.88
CA LYS A 64 -9.81 -5.88 2.12
C LYS A 64 -10.25 -4.43 1.92
N LEU A 65 -9.93 -3.81 0.79
CA LEU A 65 -10.40 -2.47 0.45
C LEU A 65 -11.93 -2.46 0.29
N SER A 66 -12.48 -3.43 -0.45
CA SER A 66 -13.93 -3.57 -0.63
C SER A 66 -14.64 -3.83 0.71
N ALA A 67 -14.08 -4.69 1.56
CA ALA A 67 -14.63 -4.96 2.89
C ALA A 67 -14.59 -3.73 3.82
N ALA A 68 -13.62 -2.83 3.63
CA ALA A 68 -13.52 -1.56 4.33
C ALA A 68 -14.42 -0.45 3.74
N GLY A 69 -15.26 -0.77 2.75
CA GLY A 69 -16.23 0.17 2.17
C GLY A 69 -15.70 1.02 1.01
N VAL A 70 -14.50 0.75 0.49
CA VAL A 70 -13.98 1.46 -0.68
C VAL A 70 -14.75 1.02 -1.93
N SER A 71 -15.29 1.99 -2.67
CA SER A 71 -15.97 1.73 -3.94
C SER A 71 -15.02 1.12 -4.97
N GLU A 72 -15.48 0.12 -5.73
CA GLU A 72 -14.70 -0.50 -6.81
C GLU A 72 -14.24 0.53 -7.88
N LEU A 73 -15.01 1.61 -8.09
CA LEU A 73 -14.65 2.69 -9.01
C LEU A 73 -13.42 3.50 -8.54
N LYS A 74 -13.05 3.40 -7.25
CA LYS A 74 -11.90 4.07 -6.63
C LYS A 74 -10.71 3.13 -6.45
N ILE A 75 -10.74 1.93 -7.05
CA ILE A 75 -9.65 0.95 -6.97
C ILE A 75 -9.17 0.63 -8.39
N SER A 76 -7.91 0.90 -8.66
CA SER A 76 -7.26 0.45 -9.89
C SER A 76 -6.19 -0.57 -9.55
N THR A 77 -6.20 -1.69 -10.27
CA THR A 77 -5.30 -2.81 -10.03
C THR A 77 -4.43 -3.08 -11.25
N GLU A 78 -3.18 -3.45 -11.00
CA GLU A 78 -2.26 -3.99 -11.99
C GLU A 78 -1.66 -5.29 -11.44
N THR A 79 -1.76 -6.37 -12.18
CA THR A 79 -1.23 -7.67 -11.76
C THR A 79 -0.05 -8.06 -12.64
N PHE A 80 1.07 -8.43 -12.03
CA PHE A 80 2.12 -9.12 -12.74
C PHE A 80 1.76 -10.60 -12.89
N PHE A 81 1.76 -11.07 -14.14
CA PHE A 81 1.71 -12.49 -14.45
C PHE A 81 3.15 -13.00 -14.48
N GLU A 82 3.56 -13.73 -13.44
CA GLU A 82 4.83 -14.45 -13.44
C GLU A 82 4.63 -15.74 -14.26
N GLN A 83 5.54 -16.00 -15.22
CA GLN A 83 5.62 -17.27 -15.96
C GLN A 83 6.35 -18.32 -15.14
#